data_AF-A0A640TZD5-F1
#
_entry.id   AF-A0A640TZD5-F1
#
_cell.length_a   1.000
_cell.length_b   1.000
_cell.length_c   1.000
_cell.angle_alpha   90.00
_cell.angle_beta   90.00
_cell.angle_gamma   90.00
#
_symmetry.space_group_name_H-M   'P 1'
#
loop_
_entity.id
_entity.type
_entity.pdbx_description
1 polymer ?
#
loop_
_entity_poly.entity_id
_entity_poly.type
_entity_poly.pdbx_seq_one_letter_code
_entity_poly.pdbx_strand_id
1 'polypeptide(L)'
;MSFVATVEGQVAGHVLLSAGRLDAPRRIVDVLVLSPLGVLPQFQNQGIGTRLIEHALAAADAQNAPLVFLEGSPRYYAKRGFERADTIGFRSPSLRIPPPAFQVARLAAHEPWMTGTLVYSDTFWALDCVGLRDAEASTG
;
A
#
# COMPACT_ATOMS: atom_id res chain seq x y z
N MET A 1 -5.91 -0.94 -10.28
CA MET A 1 -6.18 0.40 -10.84
C MET A 1 -4.88 1.20 -10.90
N SER A 2 -4.70 2.08 -11.88
CA SER A 2 -3.53 2.96 -11.98
C SER A 2 -3.97 4.39 -12.29
N PHE A 3 -3.37 5.37 -11.63
CA PHE A 3 -3.65 6.78 -11.80
C PHE A 3 -2.37 7.58 -12.00
N VAL A 4 -2.46 8.65 -12.79
CA VAL A 4 -1.36 9.58 -13.04
C VAL A 4 -1.80 11.01 -12.70
N ALA A 5 -0.87 11.79 -12.17
CA ALA A 5 -1.02 13.22 -12.02
C ALA A 5 -0.27 13.92 -13.16
N THR A 6 -0.93 14.85 -13.83
CA THR A 6 -0.32 15.68 -14.88
C THR A 6 -0.19 17.13 -14.43
N VAL A 7 0.94 17.74 -14.72
CA VAL A 7 1.20 19.19 -14.54
C VAL A 7 1.62 19.73 -15.91
N GLU A 8 0.89 20.71 -16.43
CA GLU A 8 1.18 21.32 -17.75
C GLU A 8 1.33 20.29 -18.88
N GLY A 9 0.52 19.23 -18.86
CA GLY A 9 0.55 18.15 -19.85
C GLY A 9 1.66 17.11 -19.65
N GLN A 10 2.56 17.29 -18.70
CA GLN A 10 3.58 16.30 -18.34
C GLN A 10 3.12 15.41 -17.19
N VAL A 11 3.40 14.10 -17.26
CA VAL A 11 3.22 13.18 -16.14
C VAL A 11 4.18 13.56 -15.00
N ALA A 12 3.62 14.02 -13.89
CA ALA A 12 4.35 14.46 -12.70
C ALA A 12 4.46 13.36 -11.63
N GLY A 13 3.54 12.41 -11.62
CA GLY A 13 3.56 11.30 -10.68
C GLY A 13 2.51 10.24 -11.01
N HIS A 14 2.58 9.12 -10.32
CA HIS A 14 1.67 7.99 -10.49
C HIS A 14 1.44 7.27 -9.16
N VAL A 15 0.31 6.56 -9.09
CA VAL A 15 0.00 5.60 -8.03
C VAL A 15 -0.65 4.36 -8.62
N LEU A 16 -0.28 3.19 -8.11
CA LEU A 16 -0.86 1.91 -8.47
C LEU A 16 -1.54 1.26 -7.27
N LEU A 17 -2.73 0.73 -7.51
CA LEU A 17 -3.42 -0.22 -6.62
C LEU A 17 -3.43 -1.58 -7.30
N SER A 18 -2.64 -2.50 -6.75
CA SER A 18 -2.55 -3.89 -7.21
C SER A 18 -3.46 -4.80 -6.38
N ALA A 19 -3.89 -5.92 -6.96
CA ALA A 19 -4.71 -6.89 -6.25
C ALA A 19 -3.87 -7.66 -5.22
N GLY A 20 -4.44 -7.87 -4.04
CA GLY A 20 -3.92 -8.74 -3.00
C GLY A 20 -5.05 -9.53 -2.36
N ARG A 21 -4.70 -10.42 -1.43
CA ARG A 21 -5.67 -11.18 -0.64
C ARG A 21 -5.38 -11.02 0.84
N LEU A 22 -6.41 -11.09 1.65
CA LEU A 22 -6.30 -11.25 3.09
C LEU A 22 -6.72 -12.67 3.44
N ASP A 23 -5.81 -13.44 4.00
CA ASP A 23 -6.10 -14.74 4.63
C ASP A 23 -6.72 -14.50 6.01
N ALA A 24 -8.04 -14.30 6.01
CA ALA A 24 -8.83 -14.06 7.20
C ALA A 24 -9.48 -15.35 7.72
N PRO A 25 -9.72 -15.48 9.04
CA PRO A 25 -10.21 -16.73 9.64
C PRO A 25 -11.51 -17.28 9.03
N ARG A 26 -12.40 -16.41 8.54
CA ARG A 26 -13.69 -16.84 7.96
C ARG A 26 -13.59 -17.22 6.49
N ARG A 27 -12.81 -16.48 5.70
CA ARG A 27 -12.62 -16.67 4.25
C ARG A 27 -11.53 -15.75 3.74
N ILE A 28 -11.01 -16.06 2.56
CA ILE A 28 -10.20 -15.14 1.77
C ILE A 28 -11.01 -13.88 1.42
N VAL A 29 -10.40 -12.71 1.59
CA VAL A 29 -10.96 -11.41 1.21
C VAL A 29 -10.07 -10.78 0.15
N ASP A 30 -10.67 -10.32 -0.94
CA ASP A 30 -9.94 -9.53 -1.93
C ASP A 30 -9.68 -8.12 -1.37
N VAL A 31 -8.42 -7.69 -1.45
CA VAL A 31 -7.94 -6.41 -0.94
C VAL A 31 -7.04 -5.76 -1.98
N LEU A 32 -6.66 -4.51 -1.74
CA LEU A 32 -5.73 -3.80 -2.61
C LEU A 32 -4.42 -3.48 -1.88
N VAL A 33 -3.35 -3.33 -2.65
CA VAL A 33 -2.06 -2.85 -2.18
C VAL A 33 -1.65 -1.61 -2.97
N LEU A 34 -1.42 -0.51 -2.25
CA LEU A 34 -0.91 0.74 -2.82
C LEU A 34 0.60 0.63 -2.97
N SER A 35 1.04 0.28 -4.18
CA SER A 35 2.44 0.27 -4.58
C SER A 35 2.56 0.04 -6.09
N PRO A 36 3.47 0.77 -6.79
CA PRO A 36 4.26 1.89 -6.31
C PRO A 36 3.48 3.22 -6.26
N LEU A 37 4.01 4.17 -5.49
CA LEU A 37 3.68 5.60 -5.56
C LEU A 37 4.97 6.36 -5.87
N GLY A 38 4.95 7.21 -6.90
CA GLY A 38 6.11 8.01 -7.28
C GLY A 38 5.72 9.38 -7.80
N VAL A 39 6.48 10.40 -7.40
CA VAL A 39 6.38 11.77 -7.93
C VAL A 39 7.77 12.19 -8.37
N LEU A 40 7.88 12.72 -9.59
CA LEU A 40 9.15 13.20 -10.14
C LEU A 40 9.76 14.26 -9.19
N PRO A 41 11.09 14.25 -8.97
CA PRO A 41 11.75 15.12 -7.99
C PRO A 41 11.36 16.60 -8.08
N GLN A 42 11.30 17.16 -9.29
CA GLN A 42 10.93 18.57 -9.51
C GLN A 42 9.48 18.93 -9.12
N PHE A 43 8.61 17.93 -8.95
CA PHE A 43 7.21 18.08 -8.57
C PHE A 43 6.91 17.60 -7.15
N GLN A 44 7.93 17.19 -6.38
CA GLN A 44 7.78 16.79 -4.98
C GLN A 44 7.48 17.99 -4.07
N ASN A 45 6.96 17.71 -2.87
CA ASN A 45 6.56 18.71 -1.86
C ASN A 45 5.43 19.68 -2.29
N GLN A 46 4.78 19.45 -3.42
CA GLN A 46 3.64 20.23 -3.93
C GLN A 46 2.28 19.55 -3.67
N GLY A 47 2.23 18.58 -2.76
CA GLY A 47 1.00 17.85 -2.41
C GLY A 47 0.50 16.84 -3.46
N ILE A 48 1.20 16.64 -4.58
CA ILE A 48 0.79 15.70 -5.65
C ILE A 48 0.62 14.27 -5.13
N GLY A 49 1.60 13.76 -4.38
CA GLY A 49 1.52 12.41 -3.81
C GLY A 49 0.33 12.22 -2.87
N THR A 50 -0.02 13.26 -2.09
CA THR A 50 -1.23 13.25 -1.26
C THR A 50 -2.49 13.11 -2.11
N ARG A 51 -2.65 13.96 -3.13
CA ARG A 51 -3.84 13.94 -3.99
C ARG A 51 -3.97 12.62 -4.76
N LEU A 52 -2.85 12.03 -5.17
CA LEU A 52 -2.84 10.70 -5.78
C LEU A 52 -3.35 9.63 -4.81
N ILE A 53 -2.88 9.64 -3.55
CA ILE A 53 -3.35 8.70 -2.52
C ILE A 53 -4.84 8.90 -2.24
N GLU A 54 -5.28 10.12 -2.02
CA GLU A 54 -6.69 10.45 -1.75
C GLU A 54 -7.59 9.97 -2.89
N HIS A 55 -7.21 10.24 -4.14
CA HIS A 55 -7.95 9.77 -5.31
C HIS A 55 -7.97 8.24 -5.41
N ALA A 56 -6.83 7.59 -5.16
CA ALA A 56 -6.73 6.13 -5.20
C ALA A 56 -7.61 5.46 -4.12
N LEU A 57 -7.62 5.98 -2.89
CA LEU A 57 -8.47 5.48 -1.81
C LEU A 57 -9.95 5.68 -2.12
N ALA A 58 -10.34 6.86 -2.63
CA ALA A 58 -11.73 7.10 -3.04
C ALA A 58 -12.17 6.15 -4.17
N ALA A 59 -11.31 5.89 -5.16
CA ALA A 59 -11.61 4.94 -6.22
C ALA A 59 -11.70 3.49 -5.73
N ALA A 60 -10.87 3.10 -4.75
CA ALA A 60 -10.95 1.79 -4.10
C ALA A 60 -12.26 1.62 -3.32
N ASP A 61 -12.65 2.64 -2.56
CA ASP A 61 -13.89 2.64 -1.77
C ASP A 61 -15.12 2.56 -2.68
N ALA A 62 -15.13 3.30 -3.79
CA ALA A 62 -16.18 3.23 -4.81
C ALA A 62 -16.31 1.85 -5.48
N GLN A 63 -15.26 1.02 -5.44
CA GLN A 63 -15.28 -0.36 -5.91
C GLN A 63 -15.58 -1.38 -4.79
N ASN A 64 -15.98 -0.92 -3.61
CA ASN A 64 -16.24 -1.73 -2.42
C ASN A 64 -15.02 -2.56 -1.97
N ALA A 65 -13.80 -2.10 -2.25
CA ALA A 65 -12.62 -2.69 -1.63
C ALA A 65 -12.68 -2.42 -0.12
N PRO A 66 -12.52 -3.44 0.75
CA PRO A 66 -12.61 -3.22 2.19
C PRO A 66 -11.32 -2.64 2.78
N LEU A 67 -10.16 -2.97 2.19
CA LEU A 67 -8.84 -2.67 2.75
C LEU A 67 -7.86 -2.29 1.66
N VAL A 68 -7.01 -1.30 1.96
CA VAL A 68 -5.83 -0.95 1.15
C VAL A 68 -4.60 -1.04 2.04
N PHE A 69 -3.68 -1.95 1.72
CA PHE A 69 -2.40 -2.10 2.42
C PHE A 69 -1.27 -1.35 1.72
N LEU A 70 -0.20 -1.06 2.46
CA LEU A 70 1.07 -0.63 1.89
C LEU A 70 2.25 -0.97 2.80
N GLU A 71 3.44 -0.85 2.22
CA GLU A 71 4.72 -0.78 2.91
C GLU A 71 5.34 0.60 2.64
N GLY A 72 5.60 1.39 3.69
CA GLY A 72 6.20 2.71 3.50
C GLY A 72 6.34 3.54 4.78
N SER A 73 6.78 4.79 4.64
CA SER A 73 7.08 5.67 5.79
C SER A 73 5.83 5.95 6.64
N PRO A 74 5.79 5.57 7.94
CA PRO A 74 4.64 5.85 8.80
C PRO A 74 4.38 7.35 8.97
N ARG A 75 5.42 8.19 9.02
CA ARG A 75 5.28 9.65 9.09
C ARG A 75 4.56 10.23 7.86
N TYR A 76 4.75 9.61 6.70
CA TYR A 76 4.12 10.04 5.46
C TYR A 76 2.67 9.53 5.39
N TYR A 77 2.44 8.23 5.54
CA TYR A 77 1.12 7.65 5.29
C TYR A 77 0.11 7.84 6.43
N ALA A 78 0.56 8.00 7.69
CA ALA A 78 -0.35 8.17 8.83
C ALA A 78 -1.29 9.37 8.69
N LYS A 79 -0.83 10.46 8.06
CA LYS A 79 -1.65 11.67 7.83
C LYS A 79 -2.66 11.50 6.69
N ARG A 80 -2.69 10.35 6.02
CA ARG A 80 -3.44 10.08 4.78
C ARG A 80 -4.38 8.88 4.91
N GLY A 81 -4.85 8.62 6.13
CA GLY A 81 -5.85 7.57 6.41
C GLY A 81 -5.27 6.16 6.64
N PHE A 82 -3.94 6.04 6.74
CA PHE A 82 -3.29 4.77 7.03
C PHE A 82 -2.94 4.66 8.52
N GLU A 83 -3.04 3.45 9.07
CA GLU A 83 -2.63 3.14 10.43
C GLU A 83 -1.74 1.88 10.44
N ARG A 84 -1.01 1.69 11.53
CA ARG A 84 -0.06 0.58 11.68
C ARG A 84 -0.82 -0.75 11.79
N ALA A 85 -0.68 -1.60 10.78
CA ALA A 85 -1.57 -2.75 10.58
C ALA A 85 -1.34 -3.88 11.61
N ASP A 86 -0.11 -4.09 12.06
CA ASP A 86 0.20 -5.13 13.06
C ASP A 86 -0.38 -4.87 14.45
N THR A 87 -0.76 -3.62 14.74
CA THR A 87 -1.39 -3.27 16.01
C THR A 87 -2.89 -3.55 16.05
N ILE A 88 -3.50 -3.89 14.91
CA ILE A 88 -4.95 -4.05 14.75
C ILE A 88 -5.34 -5.38 14.09
N GLY A 89 -4.53 -6.42 14.31
CA GLY A 89 -4.88 -7.80 13.94
C GLY A 89 -4.47 -8.21 12.52
N PHE A 90 -3.66 -7.41 11.82
CA PHE A 90 -3.07 -7.81 10.56
C PHE A 90 -1.66 -8.37 10.73
N ARG A 91 -1.28 -9.32 9.88
CA ARG A 91 0.07 -9.86 9.81
C ARG A 91 0.70 -9.54 8.47
N SER A 92 1.95 -9.08 8.53
CA SER A 92 2.76 -8.85 7.35
C SER A 92 3.00 -10.16 6.58
N PRO A 93 3.05 -10.13 5.24
CA PRO A 93 3.40 -11.29 4.41
C PRO A 93 4.87 -11.71 4.55
N SER A 94 5.73 -10.84 5.09
CA SER A 94 7.18 -11.07 5.12
C SER A 94 7.82 -10.46 6.36
N LEU A 95 8.82 -11.17 6.91
CA LEU A 95 9.69 -10.68 7.99
C LEU A 95 10.54 -9.48 7.55
N ARG A 96 10.70 -9.30 6.24
CA ARG A 96 11.47 -8.23 5.61
C ARG A 96 10.73 -6.89 5.53
N ILE A 97 9.50 -6.83 6.04
CA ILE A 97 8.72 -5.60 6.15
C ILE A 97 8.74 -5.16 7.61
N PRO A 98 9.40 -4.04 7.94
CA PRO A 98 9.41 -3.52 9.30
C PRO A 98 7.98 -3.25 9.79
N PRO A 99 7.60 -3.65 11.03
CA PRO A 99 6.24 -3.47 11.52
C PRO A 99 5.70 -2.02 11.40
N PRO A 100 6.48 -0.96 11.69
CA PRO A 100 5.99 0.41 11.50
C PRO A 100 5.70 0.79 10.04
N ALA A 101 6.33 0.10 9.07
CA ALA A 101 6.13 0.36 7.65
C ALA A 101 4.89 -0.35 7.09
N PHE A 102 4.48 -1.47 7.71
CA PHE A 102 3.28 -2.22 7.32
C PHE A 102 2.01 -1.49 7.81
N GLN A 103 1.31 -0.88 6.87
CA GLN A 103 0.17 -0.01 7.17
C GLN A 103 -1.06 -0.37 6.34
N VAL A 104 -2.22 0.00 6.84
CA VAL A 104 -3.52 -0.29 6.22
C VAL A 104 -4.46 0.91 6.33
N ALA A 105 -5.25 1.15 5.30
CA ALA A 105 -6.43 2.00 5.33
C ALA A 105 -7.68 1.10 5.32
N ARG A 106 -8.57 1.30 6.29
CA ARG A 106 -9.89 0.64 6.34
C ARG A 106 -10.91 1.50 5.59
N LEU A 107 -11.57 0.89 4.61
CA LEU A 107 -12.58 1.53 3.76
C LEU A 107 -13.99 1.18 4.22
N ALA A 108 -15.03 1.74 3.58
CA ALA A 108 -16.40 1.62 4.04
C ALA A 108 -16.91 0.16 4.09
N ALA A 109 -16.41 -0.70 3.18
CA ALA A 109 -16.77 -2.12 3.12
C ALA A 109 -16.04 -3.00 4.15
N HIS A 110 -15.15 -2.44 4.98
CA HIS A 110 -14.45 -3.21 6.00
C HIS A 110 -15.39 -3.66 7.12
N GLU A 111 -15.41 -4.96 7.40
CA GLU A 111 -16.09 -5.53 8.54
C GLU A 111 -15.08 -5.98 9.62
N PRO A 112 -15.40 -5.92 10.93
CA PRO A 112 -14.47 -6.26 12.01
C PRO A 112 -13.84 -7.66 11.95
N TRP A 113 -14.48 -8.62 11.24
CA TRP A 113 -13.94 -9.98 11.11
C TRP A 113 -12.82 -10.08 10.05
N MET A 114 -12.65 -9.06 9.20
CA MET A 114 -11.65 -9.01 8.12
C MET A 114 -10.26 -8.67 8.68
N THR A 115 -9.73 -9.55 9.52
CA THR A 115 -8.35 -9.49 10.07
C THR A 115 -7.57 -10.71 9.59
N GLY A 116 -6.24 -10.74 9.74
CA GLY A 116 -5.44 -11.89 9.31
C GLY A 116 -4.17 -11.53 8.56
N THR A 117 -3.69 -12.43 7.70
CA THR A 117 -2.40 -12.25 7.02
C THR A 117 -2.60 -11.66 5.63
N LEU A 118 -1.92 -10.55 5.32
CA LEU A 118 -1.89 -10.07 3.93
C LEU A 118 -1.10 -11.09 3.08
N VAL A 119 -1.64 -11.39 1.91
CA VAL A 119 -1.04 -12.25 0.89
C VAL A 119 -0.85 -11.42 -0.37
N TYR A 120 0.41 -11.13 -0.69
CA TYR A 120 0.77 -10.48 -1.95
C TYR A 120 0.45 -11.37 -3.16
N SER A 121 0.23 -10.74 -4.31
CA SER A 121 0.23 -11.44 -5.60
C SER A 121 1.54 -12.20 -5.79
N ASP A 122 1.46 -13.40 -6.36
CA ASP A 122 2.60 -14.26 -6.68
C ASP A 122 3.70 -13.53 -7.47
N THR A 123 3.32 -12.58 -8.34
CA THR A 123 4.26 -11.76 -9.11
C THR A 123 5.32 -11.07 -8.24
N PHE A 124 4.94 -10.59 -7.04
CA PHE A 124 5.91 -9.92 -6.15
C PHE A 124 6.90 -10.91 -5.52
N TRP A 125 6.47 -12.15 -5.32
CA TRP A 125 7.33 -13.22 -4.82
C TRP A 125 8.25 -13.75 -5.92
N ALA A 126 7.70 -14.01 -7.11
CA ALA A 126 8.45 -14.49 -8.26
C ALA A 126 9.55 -13.51 -8.71
N LEU A 127 9.32 -12.20 -8.54
CA LEU A 127 10.29 -11.14 -8.85
C LEU A 127 11.11 -10.68 -7.63
N ASP A 128 11.03 -11.42 -6.52
CA ASP A 128 11.86 -11.21 -5.33
C ASP A 128 11.70 -9.83 -4.64
N CYS A 129 10.56 -9.14 -4.86
CA CYS A 129 10.37 -7.73 -4.51
C CYS A 129 9.42 -7.43 -3.34
N VAL A 130 8.94 -8.44 -2.62
CA VAL A 130 8.23 -8.25 -1.33
C VAL A 130 9.21 -7.78 -0.26
N GLY A 131 9.02 -6.66 0.43
CA GLY A 131 9.88 -6.23 1.54
C GLY A 131 11.36 -5.95 1.17
N LEU A 132 12.10 -5.34 2.09
CA LEU A 132 13.50 -4.97 1.86
C LEU A 132 14.45 -6.16 2.05
N ARG A 133 15.40 -6.35 1.14
CA ARG A 133 16.54 -7.26 1.41
C ARG A 133 17.42 -6.61 2.46
N ASP A 134 18.10 -7.45 3.25
CA ASP A 134 19.27 -6.96 3.97
C ASP A 134 20.15 -6.26 2.96
N ALA A 135 20.58 -5.03 3.27
CA ALA A 135 21.61 -4.39 2.45
C ALA A 135 22.73 -5.43 2.32
N GLU A 136 23.15 -5.74 1.09
CA GLU A 136 24.34 -6.58 0.89
C GLU A 136 25.37 -6.05 1.87
N ALA A 137 25.84 -6.91 2.78
CA ALA A 137 26.93 -6.58 3.66
C ALA A 137 28.07 -6.20 2.72
N SER A 138 28.21 -4.90 2.48
CA SER A 138 29.25 -4.31 1.67
C SER A 138 30.53 -4.78 2.31
N THR A 139 31.11 -5.80 1.68
CA THR A 139 32.30 -6.48 2.13
C THR A 139 33.40 -5.44 1.95
N GLY A 140 33.77 -4.78 3.05
CA GLY A 140 35.05 -4.12 3.19
C GLY A 140 36.12 -5.16 3.53
#